data_AF-G4ZZZ0-F1
#
_entry.id   AF-G4ZZZ0-F1
#
_cell.length_a   1.000
_cell.length_b   1.000
_cell.length_c   1.000
_cell.angle_alpha   90.00
_cell.angle_beta   90.00
_cell.angle_gamma   90.00
#
_symmetry.space_group_name_H-M   'P 1'
#
loop_
_entity.id
_entity.type
_entity.pdbx_description
1 polymer ?
#
loop_
_entity_poly.entity_id
_entity_poly.type
_entity_poly.pdbx_seq_one_letter_code
_entity_poly.pdbx_strand_id
1 'polypeptide(L)'
;MFVMSVLMTVAFIVDVSALSIVFTALYVIAFGVTLGPLVASSLCIGMNWLCNLIVGVAYPYISDALDDYAYVPFVVLLAIFFLLALKLVSETSGKSAEEILAEYDSRREK
;
A
#
# COMPACT_ATOMS: atom_id res chain seq x y z
N MET A 1 -6.50 -0.43 -17.58
CA MET A 1 -5.08 -0.06 -17.78
C MET A 1 -4.91 0.91 -18.96
N PHE A 2 -5.23 0.51 -20.19
CA PHE A 2 -5.09 1.37 -21.39
C PHE A 2 -5.83 2.73 -21.29
N VAL A 3 -7.09 2.73 -20.85
CA VAL A 3 -7.86 3.98 -20.68
C VAL A 3 -7.21 4.91 -19.64
N MET A 4 -6.73 4.36 -18.52
CA MET A 4 -6.08 5.14 -17.46
C MET A 4 -4.73 5.70 -17.90
N SER A 5 -3.94 4.97 -18.70
CA SER A 5 -2.71 5.50 -19.29
C SER A 5 -2.98 6.62 -20.29
N VAL A 6 -4.04 6.52 -21.10
CA VAL A 6 -4.46 7.61 -22.01
C VAL A 6 -4.89 8.84 -21.21
N LEU A 7 -5.69 8.66 -20.15
CA LEU A 7 -6.12 9.75 -19.27
C LEU A 7 -4.96 10.43 -18.54
N MET A 8 -3.95 9.68 -18.10
CA MET A 8 -2.71 10.24 -17.55
C MET A 8 -1.96 11.11 -18.57
N THR A 9 -1.79 10.63 -19.80
CA THR A 9 -1.15 11.42 -20.87
C THR A 9 -1.89 12.72 -21.12
N VAL A 10 -3.23 12.68 -21.14
CA VAL A 10 -4.05 13.89 -21.28
C VAL A 10 -3.88 14.82 -20.07
N ALA A 11 -3.86 14.30 -18.85
CA ALA A 11 -3.68 15.12 -17.64
C ALA A 11 -2.33 15.83 -17.61
N PHE A 12 -1.25 15.19 -18.08
CA PHE A 12 0.05 15.83 -18.24
C PHE A 12 0.05 16.93 -19.31
N ILE A 13 -0.68 16.74 -20.42
CA ILE A 13 -0.79 17.77 -21.48
C ILE A 13 -1.55 19.00 -20.99
N VAL A 14 -2.54 18.82 -20.11
CA VAL A 14 -3.38 19.91 -19.59
C VAL A 14 -2.72 20.61 -18.38
N ASP A 15 -1.59 20.11 -17.90
CA ASP A 15 -0.78 20.67 -16.79
C ASP A 15 -1.57 20.85 -15.47
N VAL A 16 -2.59 20.01 -15.26
CA VAL A 16 -3.41 20.00 -14.05
C VAL A 16 -2.87 18.92 -13.12
N SER A 17 -2.03 19.33 -12.18
CA SER A 17 -1.37 18.46 -11.19
C SER A 17 -2.36 17.58 -10.41
N ALA A 18 -3.50 18.12 -10.01
CA ALA A 18 -4.55 17.38 -9.30
C ALA A 18 -5.12 16.22 -10.14
N LEU A 19 -5.28 16.42 -11.46
CA LEU A 19 -5.84 15.43 -12.36
C LEU A 19 -4.85 14.27 -12.59
N SER A 20 -3.57 14.58 -12.69
CA SER A 20 -2.48 13.59 -12.78
C SER A 20 -2.40 12.71 -11.53
N ILE A 21 -2.57 13.29 -10.33
CA ILE A 21 -2.59 12.54 -9.07
C ILE A 21 -3.80 11.59 -9.05
N VAL A 22 -4.99 12.09 -9.39
CA VAL A 22 -6.23 11.29 -9.40
C VAL A 22 -6.13 10.13 -10.38
N PHE A 23 -5.66 10.36 -11.60
CA PHE A 23 -5.53 9.28 -12.59
C PHE A 23 -4.42 8.29 -12.26
N THR A 24 -3.32 8.73 -11.63
CA THR A 24 -2.29 7.82 -11.12
C THR A 24 -2.85 6.93 -10.01
N ALA A 25 -3.65 7.49 -9.08
CA ALA A 25 -4.33 6.71 -8.04
C ALA A 25 -5.30 5.68 -8.61
N LEU A 26 -6.14 6.09 -9.57
CA LEU A 26 -7.08 5.19 -10.24
C LEU A 26 -6.38 4.11 -11.05
N TYR A 27 -5.25 4.43 -11.70
CA TYR A 27 -4.41 3.45 -12.38
C TYR A 27 -3.88 2.40 -11.39
N VAL A 28 -3.29 2.85 -10.27
CA VAL A 28 -2.75 1.99 -9.21
C VAL A 28 -3.82 1.07 -8.61
N ILE A 29 -4.99 1.60 -8.27
CA ILE A 29 -6.09 0.82 -7.68
C ILE A 29 -6.62 -0.20 -8.68
N ALA A 30 -6.85 0.22 -9.93
CA ALA A 30 -7.30 -0.69 -10.98
C ALA A 30 -6.27 -1.80 -11.24
N PHE A 31 -4.97 -1.52 -11.15
CA PHE A 31 -3.91 -2.52 -11.27
C PHE A 31 -3.96 -3.53 -10.11
N GLY A 32 -4.09 -3.04 -8.87
CA GLY A 32 -4.18 -3.90 -7.68
C GLY A 32 -5.40 -4.83 -7.70
N VAL A 33 -6.57 -4.33 -8.13
CA VAL A 33 -7.82 -5.11 -8.14
C VAL A 33 -7.89 -6.12 -9.28
N THR A 34 -7.19 -5.89 -10.40
CA THR A 34 -7.30 -6.74 -11.62
C THR A 34 -6.33 -7.93 -11.65
N LEU A 35 -5.29 -7.96 -10.81
CA LEU A 35 -4.32 -9.06 -10.75
C LEU A 35 -4.72 -10.13 -9.70
N GLY A 36 -5.60 -11.06 -10.08
CA GLY A 36 -5.57 -12.45 -9.59
C GLY A 36 -6.67 -12.95 -8.61
N PRO A 37 -6.75 -14.30 -8.40
CA PRO A 37 -7.97 -15.07 -8.06
C PRO A 37 -8.48 -15.02 -6.61
N LEU A 38 -7.87 -14.22 -5.74
CA LEU A 38 -8.17 -14.18 -4.31
C LEU A 38 -8.31 -12.72 -3.87
N VAL A 39 -9.52 -12.32 -3.47
CA VAL A 39 -9.87 -10.94 -3.07
C VAL A 39 -8.87 -10.35 -2.05
N ALA A 40 -8.30 -11.19 -1.18
CA ALA A 40 -7.27 -10.78 -0.22
C ALA A 40 -5.94 -10.35 -0.86
N SER A 41 -5.47 -11.09 -1.88
CA SER A 41 -4.20 -10.82 -2.54
C SER A 41 -4.27 -9.56 -3.39
N SER A 42 -5.37 -9.37 -4.14
CA SER A 42 -5.57 -8.19 -4.97
C SER A 42 -5.74 -6.92 -4.12
N LEU A 43 -6.46 -7.00 -3.00
CA LEU A 43 -6.56 -5.90 -2.04
C LEU A 43 -5.20 -5.54 -1.44
N CYS A 44 -4.38 -6.53 -1.07
CA CYS A 44 -3.03 -6.31 -0.54
C CYS A 44 -2.13 -5.59 -1.55
N ILE A 45 -2.12 -6.05 -2.81
CA ILE A 45 -1.34 -5.42 -3.89
C ILE A 45 -1.84 -3.98 -4.14
N GLY A 46 -3.16 -3.77 -4.19
CA GLY A 46 -3.74 -2.43 -4.36
C GLY A 46 -3.36 -1.48 -3.22
N MET A 47 -3.42 -1.95 -1.97
CA MET A 47 -3.03 -1.16 -0.80
C MET A 47 -1.54 -0.82 -0.82
N ASN A 48 -0.67 -1.76 -1.23
CA ASN A 48 0.76 -1.52 -1.34
C ASN A 48 1.07 -0.38 -2.31
N TRP A 49 0.50 -0.44 -3.52
CA TRP A 49 0.71 0.61 -4.51
C TRP A 49 0.09 1.95 -4.10
N LEU A 50 -1.06 1.93 -3.42
CA LEU A 50 -1.67 3.14 -2.88
C LEU A 50 -0.76 3.82 -1.84
N CYS A 51 -0.19 3.04 -0.92
CA CYS A 51 0.78 3.54 0.05
C CYS A 51 2.02 4.14 -0.64
N ASN A 52 2.55 3.48 -1.67
CA ASN A 52 3.67 4.00 -2.45
C ASN A 52 3.33 5.34 -3.12
N LEU A 53 2.11 5.48 -3.67
CA LEU A 53 1.65 6.74 -4.24
C LEU A 53 1.54 7.84 -3.19
N ILE A 54 0.96 7.54 -2.02
CA ILE A 54 0.82 8.50 -0.92
C ILE A 54 2.20 8.99 -0.49
N VAL A 55 3.15 8.08 -0.26
CA VAL A 55 4.51 8.45 0.13
C VAL A 55 5.20 9.27 -0.97
N GLY A 56 5.07 8.85 -2.24
CA GLY A 56 5.67 9.55 -3.38
C GLY A 56 5.16 10.99 -3.53
N VAL A 57 3.87 11.23 -3.28
CA VAL A 57 3.26 12.57 -3.36
C VAL A 57 3.53 13.38 -2.08
N ALA A 58 3.47 12.76 -0.90
CA ALA A 58 3.58 13.46 0.38
C ALA A 58 5.03 13.79 0.77
N TYR A 59 6.01 12.98 0.36
CA TYR A 59 7.39 13.12 0.80
C TYR A 59 8.00 14.51 0.55
N PRO A 60 7.83 15.17 -0.62
CA PRO A 60 8.34 16.52 -0.82
C PRO A 60 7.82 17.52 0.21
N TYR A 61 6.52 17.45 0.56
CA TYR A 61 5.92 18.33 1.57
C TYR A 61 6.42 18.02 2.99
N ILE A 62 6.64 16.74 3.30
CA ILE A 62 7.21 16.31 4.59
C ILE A 62 8.67 16.76 4.69
N SER A 63 9.43 16.65 3.60
CA SER A 63 10.83 17.05 3.53
C SER A 63 11.01 18.55 3.73
N ASP A 64 10.13 19.36 3.14
CA ASP A 64 10.14 20.82 3.30
C ASP A 64 9.72 21.26 4.72
N ALA A 65 8.82 20.52 5.36
CA ALA A 65 8.32 20.86 6.69
C ALA A 65 9.25 20.44 7.85
N LEU A 66 10.07 19.39 7.66
CA LEU A 66 10.88 18.79 8.71
C LEU A 66 12.39 18.90 8.48
N ASP A 67 12.84 19.37 7.32
CA ASP A 67 14.25 19.50 6.94
C ASP A 67 15.06 18.22 7.27
N ASP A 68 16.07 18.33 8.12
CA ASP A 68 16.94 17.22 8.56
C ASP A 68 16.18 16.09 9.30
N TYR A 69 14.96 16.37 9.78
CA TYR A 69 14.10 15.41 10.48
C TYR A 69 13.06 14.75 9.56
N ALA A 70 13.13 14.93 8.24
CA ALA A 70 12.18 14.37 7.26
C ALA A 70 11.99 12.85 7.36
N TYR A 71 12.99 12.12 7.86
CA TYR A 71 12.92 10.66 8.04
C TYR A 71 12.31 10.22 9.38
N VAL A 72 12.14 11.10 10.37
CA VAL A 72 11.58 10.74 11.69
C VAL A 72 10.20 10.08 11.60
N PRO A 73 9.23 10.58 10.78
CA PRO A 73 7.93 9.92 10.63
C PRO A 73 8.04 8.46 10.15
N PHE A 74 8.97 8.17 9.24
CA PHE A 74 9.20 6.81 8.75
C PHE A 74 9.77 5.89 9.83
N VAL A 75 10.70 6.39 10.64
CA VAL A 75 11.27 5.65 11.77
C VAL A 75 10.19 5.31 12.80
N VAL A 76 9.32 6.27 13.14
CA VAL A 76 8.21 6.06 14.09
C VAL A 76 7.22 5.02 13.55
N LEU A 77 6.80 5.15 12.29
CA LEU A 77 5.90 4.18 11.66
C LEU A 77 6.52 2.79 11.60
N LEU A 78 7.80 2.68 11.26
CA LEU A 78 8.52 1.41 11.22
C LEU A 78 8.60 0.76 12.60
N ALA A 79 8.87 1.52 13.66
CA ALA A 79 8.86 1.00 15.02
C ALA A 79 7.47 0.46 15.41
N ILE A 80 6.40 1.18 15.07
CA ILE A 80 5.02 0.73 15.32
C ILE A 80 4.73 -0.57 14.55
N PHE A 81 4.99 -0.61 13.24
CA PHE A 81 4.74 -1.79 12.43
C PHE A 81 5.59 -2.99 12.86
N PHE A 82 6.83 -2.76 13.29
CA PHE A 82 7.68 -3.81 13.84
C PHE A 82 7.07 -4.42 15.12
N LEU A 83 6.62 -3.58 16.06
CA LEU A 83 5.97 -4.06 17.28
C LEU A 83 4.64 -4.78 16.99
N LEU A 84 3.87 -4.28 16.02
CA LEU A 84 2.64 -4.93 15.58
C LEU A 84 2.93 -6.27 14.89
N ALA A 85 3.98 -6.36 14.06
CA ALA A 85 4.38 -7.62 13.42
C ALA A 85 4.72 -8.69 14.46
N LEU A 86 5.45 -8.34 15.51
CA LEU A 86 5.79 -9.28 16.60
C LEU A 86 4.57 -9.78 17.37
N LYS A 87 3.48 -9.01 17.45
CA LYS A 87 2.28 -9.37 18.23
C LYS A 87 1.17 -10.01 17.40
N LEU A 88 0.93 -9.50 16.19
CA LEU A 88 -0.22 -9.87 15.37
C LEU A 88 0.12 -10.89 14.29
N VAL A 89 1.36 -10.91 13.77
CA VAL A 89 1.75 -11.83 12.70
C VAL A 89 2.21 -13.14 13.33
N SER A 90 1.51 -14.23 13.04
CA SER A 90 1.96 -15.57 13.39
C SER A 90 3.09 -16.01 12.46
N GLU A 91 3.97 -16.86 12.98
CA GLU A 91 5.01 -17.49 12.16
C GLU A 91 4.37 -18.44 11.16
N THR A 92 4.56 -18.17 9.87
CA THR A 92 4.02 -18.97 8.75
C THR A 92 5.09 -19.81 8.07
N SER A 93 6.37 -19.63 8.42
CA SER A 93 7.47 -20.40 7.84
C SER A 93 7.35 -21.89 8.19
N GLY A 94 7.41 -22.74 7.16
CA GLY A 94 7.39 -24.20 7.30
C GLY A 94 6.02 -24.81 7.64
N LYS A 95 4.95 -24.02 7.70
CA LYS A 95 3.56 -24.50 7.94
C LYS A 95 2.77 -24.62 6.64
N SER A 96 1.85 -25.58 6.59
CA SER A 96 0.86 -25.67 5.51
C SER A 96 -0.22 -24.58 5.65
N ALA A 97 -0.93 -24.28 4.57
CA ALA A 97 -2.03 -23.32 4.61
C ALA A 97 -3.16 -23.76 5.56
N GLU A 98 -3.40 -25.06 5.68
CA GLU A 98 -4.42 -25.64 6.57
C GLU A 98 -4.02 -25.49 8.04
N GLU A 99 -2.75 -25.69 8.37
CA GLU A 99 -2.21 -25.48 9.72
C GLU A 99 -2.31 -24.01 10.15
N ILE A 100 -2.05 -23.08 9.22
CA ILE A 100 -2.19 -21.63 9.48
C ILE A 100 -3.66 -21.27 9.75
N LEU A 101 -4.60 -21.79 8.95
CA LEU A 101 -6.03 -21.56 9.14
C LEU A 101 -6.51 -22.11 10.49
N ALA A 102 -6.12 -23.34 10.83
CA ALA A 102 -6.46 -23.95 12.12
C ALA A 102 -5.88 -23.15 13.32
N GLU A 103 -4.66 -22.62 13.20
CA GLU A 103 -4.09 -21.75 14.22
C GLU A 103 -4.93 -20.46 14.40
N TYR A 104 -5.35 -19.83 13.30
CA TYR A 104 -6.19 -18.64 13.34
C TYR A 104 -7.56 -18.90 13.98
N ASP A 105 -8.22 -20.02 13.62
CA ASP A 105 -9.51 -20.39 14.22
C ASP A 105 -9.36 -20.66 15.73
N SER A 106 -8.31 -21.37 16.15
CA SER A 106 -8.04 -21.63 17.58
C SER A 106 -7.75 -20.37 18.40
N ARG A 107 -7.21 -19.32 17.78
CA ARG A 107 -6.98 -18.00 18.40
C ARG A 107 -8.24 -17.17 18.48
N ARG A 108 -9.19 -17.36 17.56
CA ARG A 108 -10.49 -16.66 17.54
C ARG A 108 -11.46 -17.19 18.59
N GLU A 109 -11.36 -18.46 18.97
CA GLU A 109 -12.21 -19.10 19.97
C GLU A 109 -11.79 -18.84 21.43
N LYS A 110 -10.61 -18.22 21.65
CA LYS A 110 -10.12 -17.81 22.97
C LYS A 110 -10.48 -16.36 23.29
#